data_AF-A0A1R1YP79-F1
#
_entry.id   AF-A0A1R1YP79-F1
#
_cell.length_a   1.000
_cell.length_b   1.000
_cell.length_c   1.000
_cell.angle_alpha   90.00
_cell.angle_beta   90.00
_cell.angle_gamma   90.00
#
_symmetry.space_group_name_H-M   'P 1'
#
loop_
_entity.id
_entity.type
_entity.pdbx_description
1 polymer ?
#
loop_
_entity_poly.entity_id
_entity_poly.type
_entity_poly.pdbx_seq_one_letter_code
_entity_poly.pdbx_strand_id
1 'polypeptide(L)'
;MNRFSTLSRAIPKSTSRIYNLTKFNSKKIHTVAPIPYLVENGLKPLYSSETLDRLYNVRQKMLLEKVDEYAKDTEFDDKTLKEIITITSSYPEHAALYNYASQAWNFDFFLQNLTDRPHEPNMILRKALSLHFGSFEGFKNIFTMHAKGIFGNGWTWLAVDRDGNYFIKNTYNGGFLSTGTKEILKITTKFEEGRNRVPINQVTTLFPILCLNMWTDSYLADFGYNRDAYIEAFWKVVNWDLISQKIHRKEI
;
A
#
# COMPACT_ATOMS: atom_id res chain seq x y z
N MET A 1 -6.69 -86.66 -20.23
CA MET A 1 -5.44 -85.88 -20.10
C MET A 1 -5.53 -84.66 -21.01
N ASN A 2 -5.22 -83.50 -20.42
CA ASN A 2 -5.39 -82.14 -20.92
C ASN A 2 -4.86 -81.85 -22.33
N ARG A 3 -5.61 -81.05 -23.12
CA ARG A 3 -5.08 -79.90 -23.89
C ARG A 3 -6.19 -78.86 -24.13
N PHE A 4 -6.16 -77.77 -23.37
CA PHE A 4 -6.86 -76.52 -23.69
C PHE A 4 -5.91 -75.64 -24.50
N SER A 5 -6.30 -75.26 -25.72
CA SER A 5 -5.62 -74.22 -26.50
C SER A 5 -6.38 -72.90 -26.35
N THR A 6 -5.66 -71.89 -25.90
CA THR A 6 -6.07 -70.51 -25.67
C THR A 6 -6.22 -69.72 -26.98
N LEU A 7 -7.34 -69.01 -27.15
CA LEU A 7 -7.44 -67.87 -28.06
C LEU A 7 -7.62 -66.61 -27.20
N SER A 8 -6.52 -65.87 -27.06
CA SER A 8 -6.44 -64.58 -26.37
C SER A 8 -7.10 -63.50 -27.23
N ARG A 9 -8.07 -62.78 -26.64
CA ARG A 9 -8.76 -61.64 -27.23
C ARG A 9 -7.88 -60.41 -27.07
N ALA A 10 -7.44 -59.82 -28.19
CA ALA A 10 -6.62 -58.62 -28.18
C ALA A 10 -7.39 -57.42 -27.58
N ILE A 11 -6.79 -56.76 -26.59
CA ILE A 11 -7.24 -55.49 -26.01
C ILE A 11 -6.64 -54.36 -26.84
N PRO A 12 -7.41 -53.37 -27.33
CA PRO A 12 -6.83 -52.21 -28.02
C PRO A 12 -6.03 -51.36 -27.04
N LYS A 13 -4.82 -50.97 -27.45
CA LYS A 13 -3.93 -50.07 -26.72
C LYS A 13 -4.64 -48.75 -26.43
N SER A 14 -4.80 -48.43 -25.15
CA SER A 14 -5.20 -47.12 -24.65
C SER A 14 -4.30 -46.04 -25.25
N THR A 15 -4.89 -45.17 -26.07
CA THR A 15 -4.27 -43.92 -26.52
C THR A 15 -4.10 -43.00 -25.31
N SER A 16 -2.85 -42.78 -24.92
CA SER A 16 -2.46 -41.76 -23.96
C SER A 16 -2.92 -40.38 -24.45
N ARG A 17 -4.00 -39.87 -23.84
CA ARG A 17 -4.32 -38.44 -23.87
C ARG A 17 -3.19 -37.70 -23.18
N ILE A 18 -2.30 -37.13 -23.97
CA ILE A 18 -1.34 -36.11 -23.53
C ILE A 18 -2.18 -34.93 -23.09
N TYR A 19 -2.34 -34.74 -21.78
CA TYR A 19 -2.78 -33.47 -21.24
C TYR A 19 -1.65 -32.47 -21.51
N ASN A 20 -1.82 -31.66 -22.56
CA ASN A 20 -1.08 -30.41 -22.69
C ASN A 20 -1.49 -29.53 -21.51
N LEU A 21 -0.72 -29.61 -20.42
CA LEU A 21 -0.68 -28.57 -19.41
C LEU A 21 -0.09 -27.34 -20.10
N THR A 22 -0.95 -26.54 -20.72
CA THR A 22 -0.65 -25.15 -21.01
C THR A 22 -0.14 -24.53 -19.72
N LYS A 23 1.15 -24.18 -19.69
CA LYS A 23 1.70 -23.23 -18.71
C LYS A 23 0.81 -22.00 -18.78
N PHE A 24 -0.14 -21.88 -17.85
CA PHE A 24 -0.82 -20.63 -17.60
C PHE A 24 0.27 -19.67 -17.14
N ASN A 25 0.72 -18.83 -18.07
CA ASN A 25 1.57 -17.69 -17.76
C ASN A 25 0.72 -16.80 -16.85
N SER A 26 0.93 -16.87 -15.53
CA SER A 26 0.30 -15.95 -14.60
C SER A 26 0.72 -14.54 -15.01
N LYS A 27 -0.23 -13.73 -15.43
CA LYS A 27 0.02 -12.33 -15.79
C LYS A 27 0.45 -11.64 -14.50
N LYS A 28 1.72 -11.24 -14.41
CA LYS A 28 2.21 -10.42 -13.30
C LYS A 28 1.85 -8.98 -13.59
N ILE A 29 0.84 -8.46 -12.89
CA ILE A 29 0.25 -7.14 -13.17
C ILE A 29 0.89 -6.09 -12.30
N HIS A 30 1.08 -6.43 -11.03
CA HIS A 30 1.62 -5.52 -10.05
C HIS A 30 3.13 -5.64 -9.97
N THR A 31 3.82 -4.52 -10.20
CA THR A 31 5.29 -4.43 -10.17
C THR A 31 5.73 -3.30 -9.26
N VAL A 32 6.94 -3.42 -8.71
CA VAL A 32 7.51 -2.41 -7.82
C VAL A 32 7.81 -1.15 -8.64
N ALA A 33 7.23 -0.02 -8.26
CA ALA A 33 7.49 1.26 -8.91
C ALA A 33 8.88 1.80 -8.53
N PRO A 34 9.62 2.42 -9.47
CA PRO A 34 10.91 3.01 -9.17
C PRO A 34 10.79 4.13 -8.13
N ILE A 35 11.73 4.16 -7.18
CA ILE A 35 11.84 5.19 -6.14
C ILE A 35 12.87 6.27 -6.52
N PRO A 36 12.81 7.49 -5.97
CA PRO A 36 13.62 8.62 -6.43
C PRO A 36 15.09 8.60 -5.96
N TYR A 37 15.56 7.50 -5.39
CA TYR A 37 16.90 7.31 -4.84
C TYR A 37 17.36 5.85 -5.05
N LEU A 38 18.67 5.61 -4.96
CA LEU A 38 19.25 4.29 -5.24
C LEU A 38 19.26 3.40 -3.99
N VAL A 39 18.75 2.18 -4.13
CA VAL A 39 18.70 1.20 -3.03
C VAL A 39 20.09 0.86 -2.51
N GLU A 40 21.08 0.72 -3.40
CA GLU A 40 22.45 0.36 -3.01
C GLU A 40 23.12 1.38 -2.06
N ASN A 41 22.66 2.63 -2.07
CA ASN A 41 23.21 3.70 -1.22
C ASN A 41 22.53 3.74 0.16
N GLY A 42 21.42 3.03 0.34
CA GLY A 42 20.50 3.25 1.44
C GLY A 42 19.85 4.63 1.36
N LEU A 43 19.27 5.07 2.48
CA LEU A 43 18.66 6.39 2.60
C LEU A 43 19.01 7.00 3.96
N LYS A 44 20.27 7.36 4.15
CA LYS A 44 20.74 7.86 5.45
C LYS A 44 20.13 9.24 5.77
N PRO A 45 19.80 9.51 7.05
CA PRO A 45 20.02 8.66 8.21
C PRO A 45 18.90 7.64 8.48
N LEU A 46 17.89 7.55 7.61
CA LEU A 46 16.72 6.69 7.83
C LEU A 46 17.01 5.21 7.61
N TYR A 47 17.64 4.82 6.50
CA TYR A 47 17.89 3.41 6.18
C TYR A 47 19.32 3.13 5.77
N SER A 48 19.85 2.01 6.26
CA SER A 48 20.98 1.34 5.63
C SER A 48 20.58 0.80 4.25
N SER A 49 21.56 0.48 3.40
CA SER A 49 21.29 -0.15 2.10
C SER A 49 20.65 -1.52 2.25
N GLU A 50 21.09 -2.30 3.24
CA GLU A 50 20.51 -3.61 3.56
C GLU A 50 19.04 -3.51 3.99
N THR A 51 18.71 -2.58 4.90
CA THR A 51 17.32 -2.38 5.33
C THR A 51 16.46 -1.89 4.18
N LEU A 52 16.94 -0.93 3.38
CA LEU A 52 16.18 -0.43 2.23
C LEU A 52 15.97 -1.50 1.16
N ASP A 53 16.96 -2.36 0.90
CA ASP A 53 16.84 -3.48 -0.02
C ASP A 53 15.77 -4.48 0.44
N ARG A 54 15.79 -4.85 1.72
CA ARG A 54 14.77 -5.73 2.31
C ARG A 54 13.38 -5.12 2.25
N LEU A 55 13.26 -3.80 2.45
CA LEU A 55 12.00 -3.09 2.35
C LEU A 55 11.49 -3.04 0.90
N TYR A 56 12.31 -2.59 -0.03
CA TYR A 56 11.90 -2.34 -1.41
C TYR A 56 11.91 -3.59 -2.30
N ASN A 57 13.01 -4.34 -2.36
CA ASN A 57 13.17 -5.48 -3.27
C ASN A 57 12.57 -6.79 -2.75
N VAL A 58 12.45 -6.93 -1.42
CA VAL A 58 11.89 -8.15 -0.80
C VAL A 58 10.45 -7.93 -0.33
N ARG A 59 10.22 -7.01 0.60
CA ARG A 59 8.91 -6.83 1.25
C ARG A 59 7.84 -6.33 0.29
N GLN A 60 8.12 -5.25 -0.45
CA GLN A 60 7.16 -4.69 -1.41
C GLN A 60 6.85 -5.66 -2.55
N LYS A 61 7.88 -6.33 -3.08
CA LYS A 61 7.71 -7.35 -4.11
C LYS A 61 6.82 -8.50 -3.64
N MET A 62 7.04 -9.00 -2.43
CA MET A 62 6.20 -10.06 -1.84
C MET A 62 4.74 -9.62 -1.68
N LEU A 63 4.50 -8.38 -1.23
CA LEU A 63 3.15 -7.83 -1.12
C LEU A 63 2.42 -7.86 -2.46
N LEU A 64 3.06 -7.36 -3.52
CA LEU A 64 2.48 -7.33 -4.87
C LEU A 64 2.25 -8.74 -5.44
N GLU A 65 3.20 -9.66 -5.22
CA GLU A 65 3.04 -11.07 -5.61
C GLU A 65 1.87 -11.74 -4.89
N LYS A 66 1.64 -11.42 -3.62
CA LYS A 66 0.45 -11.89 -2.89
C LYS A 66 -0.84 -11.28 -3.41
N VAL A 67 -0.85 -10.00 -3.80
CA VAL A 67 -2.02 -9.41 -4.47
C VAL A 67 -2.35 -10.18 -5.74
N ASP A 68 -1.36 -10.41 -6.62
CA ASP A 68 -1.55 -11.16 -7.86
C ASP A 68 -2.03 -12.60 -7.58
N GLU A 69 -1.49 -13.27 -6.56
CA GLU A 69 -1.91 -14.63 -6.15
C GLU A 69 -3.38 -14.68 -5.74
N TYR A 70 -3.85 -13.72 -4.94
CA TYR A 70 -5.25 -13.66 -4.48
C TYR A 70 -6.21 -13.14 -5.56
N ALA A 71 -5.74 -12.32 -6.50
CA ALA A 71 -6.55 -11.73 -7.56
C ALA A 71 -6.71 -12.66 -8.76
N LYS A 72 -5.78 -13.59 -8.98
CA LYS A 72 -5.74 -14.48 -10.13
C LYS A 72 -7.06 -15.23 -10.34
N ASP A 73 -7.54 -15.25 -11.59
CA ASP A 73 -8.76 -15.96 -12.01
C ASP A 73 -10.03 -15.47 -11.26
N THR A 74 -10.00 -14.25 -10.73
CA THR A 74 -11.15 -13.56 -10.11
C THR A 74 -11.49 -12.27 -10.86
N GLU A 75 -12.54 -11.58 -10.43
CA GLU A 75 -12.86 -10.24 -10.95
C GLU A 75 -11.79 -9.17 -10.66
N PHE A 76 -10.81 -9.48 -9.80
CA PHE A 76 -9.72 -8.57 -9.43
C PHE A 76 -8.48 -8.70 -10.32
N ASP A 77 -8.41 -9.70 -11.21
CA ASP A 77 -7.23 -10.04 -12.03
C ASP A 77 -6.86 -8.98 -13.08
N ASP A 78 -7.54 -7.85 -13.14
CA ASP A 78 -7.20 -6.74 -14.04
C ASP A 78 -7.24 -5.37 -13.34
N LYS A 79 -7.44 -5.37 -12.02
CA LYS A 79 -7.67 -4.17 -11.24
C LYS A 79 -6.39 -3.62 -10.65
N THR A 80 -6.31 -2.31 -10.55
CA THR A 80 -5.26 -1.60 -9.81
C THR A 80 -5.41 -1.85 -8.31
N LEU A 81 -4.32 -1.65 -7.55
CA LEU A 81 -4.36 -1.73 -6.08
C LEU A 81 -5.49 -0.88 -5.47
N LYS A 82 -5.70 0.35 -5.93
CA LYS A 82 -6.75 1.23 -5.40
C LYS A 82 -8.15 0.71 -5.68
N GLU A 83 -8.40 0.17 -6.87
CA GLU A 83 -9.68 -0.46 -7.20
C GLU A 83 -9.92 -1.70 -6.33
N ILE A 84 -8.90 -2.55 -6.19
CA ILE A 84 -8.96 -3.74 -5.31
C ILE A 84 -9.29 -3.31 -3.88
N ILE A 85 -8.52 -2.40 -3.29
CA ILE A 85 -8.74 -1.89 -1.92
C ILE A 85 -10.17 -1.36 -1.78
N THR A 86 -10.62 -0.55 -2.74
CA THR A 86 -11.96 0.05 -2.72
C THR A 86 -13.04 -1.00 -2.70
N ILE A 87 -13.03 -1.93 -3.66
CA ILE A 87 -14.07 -2.94 -3.82
C ILE A 87 -14.05 -3.88 -2.61
N THR A 88 -12.88 -4.31 -2.15
CA THR A 88 -12.75 -5.32 -1.08
C THR A 88 -12.95 -4.76 0.33
N SER A 89 -12.91 -3.43 0.52
CA SER A 89 -12.96 -2.77 1.85
C SER A 89 -14.18 -3.10 2.71
N SER A 90 -15.30 -3.47 2.10
CA SER A 90 -16.58 -3.71 2.79
C SER A 90 -16.93 -5.20 2.92
N TYR A 91 -16.05 -6.11 2.48
CA TYR A 91 -16.34 -7.53 2.33
C TYR A 91 -15.34 -8.39 3.10
N PRO A 92 -15.72 -8.95 4.26
CA PRO A 92 -14.81 -9.73 5.11
C PRO A 92 -14.14 -10.92 4.41
N GLU A 93 -14.82 -11.55 3.44
CA GLU A 93 -14.29 -12.64 2.62
C GLU A 93 -13.07 -12.22 1.78
N HIS A 94 -12.92 -10.93 1.50
CA HIS A 94 -11.79 -10.38 0.76
C HIS A 94 -10.73 -9.73 1.67
N ALA A 95 -10.82 -9.90 2.99
CA ALA A 95 -9.91 -9.25 3.94
C ALA A 95 -8.43 -9.53 3.67
N ALA A 96 -8.07 -10.73 3.22
CA ALA A 96 -6.68 -11.06 2.87
C ALA A 96 -6.19 -10.22 1.69
N LEU A 97 -6.94 -10.22 0.58
CA LEU A 97 -6.61 -9.43 -0.61
C LEU A 97 -6.58 -7.93 -0.30
N TYR A 98 -7.56 -7.42 0.47
CA TYR A 98 -7.58 -6.04 0.96
C TYR A 98 -6.29 -5.69 1.72
N ASN A 99 -5.89 -6.54 2.68
CA ASN A 99 -4.73 -6.28 3.53
C ASN A 99 -3.40 -6.28 2.75
N TYR A 100 -3.23 -7.17 1.77
CA TYR A 100 -2.04 -7.19 0.92
C TYR A 100 -2.02 -5.99 -0.02
N ALA A 101 -3.15 -5.67 -0.66
CA ALA A 101 -3.24 -4.53 -1.57
C ALA A 101 -3.04 -3.19 -0.85
N SER A 102 -3.68 -3.01 0.31
CA SER A 102 -3.53 -1.82 1.15
C SER A 102 -2.10 -1.64 1.65
N GLN A 103 -1.46 -2.71 2.14
CA GLN A 103 -0.05 -2.62 2.53
C GLN A 103 0.86 -2.30 1.35
N ALA A 104 0.67 -2.94 0.19
CA ALA A 104 1.45 -2.65 -1.00
C ALA A 104 1.33 -1.16 -1.40
N TRP A 105 0.11 -0.63 -1.35
CA TRP A 105 -0.14 0.77 -1.68
C TRP A 105 0.45 1.74 -0.65
N ASN A 106 0.24 1.48 0.64
CA ASN A 106 0.75 2.34 1.72
C ASN A 106 2.28 2.39 1.71
N PHE A 107 2.92 1.25 1.43
CA PHE A 107 4.36 1.13 1.41
C PHE A 107 4.99 1.81 0.20
N ASP A 108 4.39 1.65 -0.99
CA ASP A 108 4.78 2.43 -2.18
C ASP A 108 4.64 3.93 -1.91
N PHE A 109 3.48 4.36 -1.37
CA PHE A 109 3.27 5.75 -1.00
C PHE A 109 4.35 6.24 -0.02
N PHE A 110 4.65 5.48 1.03
CA PHE A 110 5.70 5.84 1.99
C PHE A 110 7.05 6.07 1.31
N LEU A 111 7.58 5.09 0.57
CA LEU A 111 8.91 5.17 -0.05
C LEU A 111 8.99 6.29 -1.10
N GLN A 112 7.94 6.49 -1.91
CA GLN A 112 7.89 7.54 -2.92
C GLN A 112 7.93 8.96 -2.32
N ASN A 113 7.54 9.13 -1.06
CA ASN A 113 7.53 10.43 -0.38
C ASN A 113 8.85 10.72 0.37
N LEU A 114 9.89 9.92 0.14
CA LEU A 114 11.23 10.12 0.70
C LEU A 114 12.23 10.59 -0.39
N THR A 115 13.37 11.12 0.03
CA THR A 115 14.44 11.58 -0.87
C THR A 115 15.81 11.59 -0.19
N ASP A 116 16.86 11.36 -0.98
CA ASP A 116 18.27 11.54 -0.60
C ASP A 116 18.74 13.00 -0.70
N ARG A 117 17.89 13.90 -1.21
CA ARG A 117 18.15 15.34 -1.39
C ARG A 117 17.03 16.17 -0.76
N PRO A 118 16.89 16.14 0.58
CA PRO A 118 15.81 16.83 1.27
C PRO A 118 15.97 18.35 1.14
N HIS A 119 14.86 19.04 0.87
CA HIS A 119 14.72 20.49 0.96
C HIS A 119 13.62 20.84 1.95
N GLU A 120 13.66 22.05 2.50
CA GLU A 120 12.55 22.56 3.30
C GLU A 120 11.27 22.75 2.45
N PRO A 121 10.07 22.57 3.02
CA PRO A 121 8.83 22.81 2.28
C PRO A 121 8.75 24.26 1.82
N ASN A 122 8.12 24.46 0.65
CA ASN A 122 7.92 25.78 0.12
C ASN A 122 7.04 26.64 1.05
N MET A 123 7.06 27.95 0.85
CA MET A 123 6.35 28.89 1.72
C MET A 123 4.84 28.66 1.75
N ILE A 124 4.24 28.16 0.66
CA ILE A 124 2.80 27.91 0.57
C ILE A 124 2.42 26.77 1.53
N LEU A 125 3.10 25.61 1.40
CA LEU A 125 2.87 24.46 2.27
C LEU A 125 3.19 24.78 3.72
N ARG A 126 4.34 25.42 3.97
CA ARG A 126 4.75 25.82 5.32
C ARG A 126 3.73 26.72 6.00
N LYS A 127 3.17 27.71 5.27
CA LYS A 127 2.12 28.59 5.79
C LYS A 127 0.81 27.83 6.03
N ALA A 128 0.39 26.98 5.10
CA ALA A 128 -0.82 26.19 5.25
C ALA A 128 -0.76 25.31 6.51
N LEU A 129 0.34 24.58 6.72
CA LEU A 129 0.53 23.77 7.92
C LEU A 129 0.63 24.63 9.19
N SER A 130 1.28 25.78 9.12
CA SER A 130 1.35 26.69 10.27
C SER A 130 -0.01 27.25 10.67
N LEU A 131 -0.90 27.54 9.71
CA LEU A 131 -2.27 27.99 9.98
C LEU A 131 -3.09 26.90 10.69
N HIS A 132 -2.95 25.64 10.28
CA HIS A 132 -3.72 24.52 10.85
C HIS A 132 -3.17 24.00 12.19
N PHE A 133 -1.85 24.03 12.37
CA PHE A 133 -1.18 23.41 13.52
C PHE A 133 -0.44 24.42 14.42
N GLY A 134 -0.70 25.72 14.23
CA GLY A 134 -0.09 26.85 14.96
C GLY A 134 1.32 27.22 14.50
N SER A 135 2.13 26.24 14.08
CA SER A 135 3.42 26.45 13.42
C SER A 135 3.83 25.19 12.64
N PHE A 136 4.80 25.32 11.74
CA PHE A 136 5.36 24.14 11.05
C PHE A 136 6.02 23.14 12.02
N GLU A 137 6.68 23.64 13.07
CA GLU A 137 7.23 22.76 14.10
C GLU A 137 6.12 22.15 14.96
N GLY A 138 5.05 22.90 15.24
CA GLY A 138 3.82 22.39 15.87
C GLY A 138 3.21 21.24 15.09
N PHE A 139 3.14 21.34 13.75
CA PHE A 139 2.75 20.25 12.87
C PHE A 139 3.64 19.00 13.07
N LYS A 140 4.96 19.14 12.99
CA LYS A 140 5.89 18.01 13.16
C LYS A 140 5.77 17.37 14.53
N ASN A 141 5.57 18.17 15.57
CA ASN A 141 5.36 17.69 16.94
C ASN A 141 4.06 16.88 17.07
N ILE A 142 2.95 17.37 16.54
CA ILE A 142 1.67 16.66 16.57
C ILE A 142 1.77 15.37 15.74
N PHE A 143 2.35 15.41 14.54
CA PHE A 143 2.55 14.22 13.71
C PHE A 143 3.42 13.17 14.43
N THR A 144 4.52 13.61 15.03
CA THR A 144 5.41 12.76 15.82
C THR A 144 4.67 12.13 17.02
N MET A 145 3.86 12.92 17.74
CA MET A 145 3.03 12.41 18.84
C MET A 145 2.07 11.32 18.37
N HIS A 146 1.40 11.53 17.22
CA HIS A 146 0.53 10.54 16.60
C HIS A 146 1.29 9.25 16.23
N ALA A 147 2.47 9.36 15.63
CA ALA A 147 3.31 8.22 15.27
C ALA A 147 3.75 7.41 16.51
N LYS A 148 4.21 8.09 17.57
CA LYS A 148 4.57 7.44 18.84
C LYS A 148 3.38 6.74 19.51
N GLY A 149 2.17 7.28 19.33
CA GLY A 149 0.92 6.73 19.85
C GLY A 149 0.46 5.43 19.16
N ILE A 150 1.07 5.02 18.05
CA ILE A 150 0.81 3.71 17.45
C ILE A 150 1.44 2.63 18.34
N PHE A 151 0.60 1.85 19.01
CA PHE A 151 1.02 0.68 19.79
C PHE A 151 0.89 -0.58 18.93
N GLY A 152 1.99 -1.00 18.32
CA GLY A 152 2.04 -2.08 17.32
C GLY A 152 2.39 -1.55 15.93
N ASN A 153 1.77 -2.13 14.90
CA ASN A 153 2.03 -1.75 13.51
C ASN A 153 0.95 -0.81 12.95
N GLY A 154 1.38 0.16 12.16
CA GLY A 154 0.46 1.10 11.54
C GLY A 154 1.15 2.17 10.72
N TRP A 155 0.39 3.19 10.37
CA TRP A 155 0.76 4.26 9.47
C TRP A 155 0.27 5.58 10.03
N THR A 156 1.14 6.58 10.08
CA THR A 156 0.75 7.95 10.41
C THR A 156 0.69 8.79 9.15
N TRP A 157 -0.44 9.45 8.93
CA TRP A 157 -0.73 10.18 7.71
C TRP A 157 -0.91 11.66 8.01
N LEU A 158 -0.39 12.50 7.13
CA LEU A 158 -0.87 13.84 6.94
C LEU A 158 -1.76 13.81 5.69
N ALA A 159 -2.97 14.33 5.82
CA ALA A 159 -3.93 14.39 4.74
C ALA A 159 -4.57 15.77 4.64
N VAL A 160 -5.15 16.06 3.49
CA VAL A 160 -5.95 17.26 3.25
C VAL A 160 -7.34 16.85 2.77
N ASP A 161 -8.39 17.58 3.13
CA ASP A 161 -9.72 17.38 2.55
C ASP A 161 -9.95 18.26 1.32
N ARG A 162 -11.16 18.19 0.75
CA ARG A 162 -11.56 18.99 -0.42
C ARG A 162 -11.65 20.49 -0.15
N ASP A 163 -11.84 20.87 1.11
CA ASP A 163 -11.97 22.25 1.56
C ASP A 163 -10.60 22.85 1.92
N GLY A 164 -9.52 22.06 1.83
CA GLY A 164 -8.16 22.48 2.13
C GLY A 164 -7.78 22.36 3.61
N ASN A 165 -8.59 21.68 4.42
CA ASN A 165 -8.26 21.44 5.83
C ASN A 165 -7.29 20.28 5.98
N TYR A 166 -6.27 20.47 6.83
CA TYR A 166 -5.26 19.46 7.07
C TYR A 166 -5.56 18.63 8.31
N PHE A 167 -5.32 17.32 8.20
CA PHE A 167 -5.58 16.34 9.24
C PHE A 167 -4.37 15.43 9.45
N ILE A 168 -4.13 15.05 10.70
CA ILE A 168 -3.21 13.96 11.04
C ILE A 168 -4.06 12.77 11.49
N LYS A 169 -3.85 11.61 10.86
CA LYS A 169 -4.61 10.38 11.13
C LYS A 169 -3.69 9.18 11.23
N ASN A 170 -4.04 8.25 12.11
CA ASN A 170 -3.40 6.94 12.17
C ASN A 170 -4.30 5.90 11.52
N THR A 171 -3.69 4.96 10.80
CA THR A 171 -4.31 3.68 10.47
C THR A 171 -3.47 2.55 11.05
N TYR A 172 -4.10 1.42 11.37
CA TYR A 172 -3.42 0.28 12.01
C TYR A 172 -3.36 -0.89 11.05
N ASN A 173 -2.26 -1.66 11.11
CA ASN A 173 -2.02 -2.83 10.26
C ASN A 173 -2.25 -2.53 8.76
N GLY A 174 -3.19 -3.22 8.11
CA GLY A 174 -3.57 -3.03 6.70
C GLY A 174 -4.59 -1.90 6.48
N GLY A 175 -4.80 -1.00 7.43
CA GLY A 175 -5.73 0.12 7.29
C GLY A 175 -5.29 1.09 6.19
N PHE A 176 -6.19 1.36 5.25
CA PHE A 176 -6.01 2.31 4.17
C PHE A 176 -6.59 3.68 4.54
N LEU A 177 -5.85 4.76 4.33
CA LEU A 177 -6.41 6.10 4.43
C LEU A 177 -7.19 6.37 3.13
N SER A 178 -8.53 6.27 3.20
CA SER A 178 -9.43 6.44 2.06
C SER A 178 -9.10 7.70 1.26
N THR A 179 -8.52 7.52 0.06
CA THR A 179 -8.33 8.59 -0.91
C THR A 179 -9.62 8.70 -1.71
N GLY A 180 -10.47 9.68 -1.43
CA GLY A 180 -11.79 9.74 -2.09
C GLY A 180 -11.68 10.11 -3.56
N THR A 181 -11.38 9.13 -4.39
CA THR A 181 -11.56 9.25 -5.83
C THR A 181 -13.06 9.35 -6.12
N LYS A 182 -13.41 10.13 -7.16
CA LYS A 182 -14.78 10.16 -7.69
C LYS A 182 -15.31 8.77 -8.04
N GLU A 183 -14.42 7.80 -8.27
CA GLU A 183 -14.73 6.39 -8.50
C GLU A 183 -15.16 5.66 -7.23
N ILE A 184 -14.53 5.87 -6.07
CA ILE A 184 -15.03 5.36 -4.79
C ILE A 184 -16.45 5.88 -4.57
N LEU A 185 -16.68 7.18 -4.75
CA LEU A 185 -18.02 7.74 -4.64
C LEU A 185 -18.99 7.14 -5.67
N LYS A 186 -18.61 6.98 -6.95
CA LYS A 186 -19.48 6.36 -7.96
C LYS A 186 -19.78 4.89 -7.68
N ILE A 187 -18.81 4.13 -7.17
CA ILE A 187 -18.96 2.73 -6.79
C ILE A 187 -19.90 2.66 -5.58
N THR A 188 -19.61 3.42 -4.52
CA THR A 188 -20.47 3.49 -3.33
C THR A 188 -21.89 3.94 -3.68
N THR A 189 -22.06 5.00 -4.48
CA THR A 189 -23.37 5.51 -4.90
C THR A 189 -24.13 4.56 -5.84
N LYS A 190 -23.45 3.74 -6.66
CA LYS A 190 -24.12 2.68 -7.44
C LYS A 190 -24.58 1.50 -6.58
N PHE A 191 -23.87 1.20 -5.49
CA PHE A 191 -24.25 0.15 -4.55
C PHE A 191 -25.34 0.59 -3.54
N GLU A 192 -25.62 1.89 -3.45
CA GLU A 192 -26.67 2.49 -2.60
C GLU A 192 -28.11 2.24 -3.10
N GLU A 193 -28.32 1.86 -4.36
CA GLU A 193 -29.67 1.62 -4.93
C GLU A 193 -30.36 0.34 -4.41
N GLY A 194 -29.78 -0.40 -3.46
CA GLY A 194 -30.28 -1.74 -3.11
C GLY A 194 -30.27 -2.22 -1.66
N ARG A 195 -29.64 -1.56 -0.67
CA ARG A 195 -29.61 -2.07 0.73
C ARG A 195 -29.61 -0.97 1.80
N ASN A 196 -30.09 -1.37 2.99
CA ASN A 196 -30.41 -0.53 4.15
C ASN A 196 -29.33 0.48 4.56
N ARG A 197 -29.81 1.68 4.90
CA ARG A 197 -29.06 2.90 5.23
C ARG A 197 -28.19 2.73 6.48
N VAL A 198 -26.86 2.73 6.31
CA VAL A 198 -25.94 3.19 7.36
C VAL A 198 -25.83 4.71 7.20
N PRO A 199 -26.03 5.53 8.25
CA PRO A 199 -25.94 6.98 8.12
C PRO A 199 -24.50 7.37 7.75
N ILE A 200 -24.32 7.93 6.55
CA ILE A 200 -23.09 8.58 6.11
C ILE A 200 -22.99 9.91 6.86
N ASN A 201 -22.67 9.86 8.15
CA ASN A 201 -22.29 11.08 8.87
C ASN A 201 -20.86 11.42 8.43
N GLN A 202 -20.76 12.35 7.47
CA GLN A 202 -19.54 13.05 7.04
C GLN A 202 -18.35 12.13 6.73
N VAL A 203 -18.42 11.37 5.63
CA VAL A 203 -17.18 10.84 5.02
C VAL A 203 -16.44 12.01 4.39
N THR A 204 -15.70 12.76 5.20
CA THR A 204 -14.74 13.73 4.69
C THR A 204 -13.72 12.93 3.90
N THR A 205 -13.78 13.07 2.57
CA THR A 205 -12.76 12.54 1.68
C THR A 205 -11.44 13.17 2.07
N LEU A 206 -10.53 12.35 2.59
CA LEU A 206 -9.17 12.75 2.88
C LEU A 206 -8.27 12.33 1.74
N PHE A 207 -7.21 13.09 1.55
CA PHE A 207 -6.23 12.76 0.55
C PHE A 207 -4.84 12.81 1.18
N PRO A 208 -4.12 11.68 1.20
CA PRO A 208 -2.83 11.57 1.86
C PRO A 208 -1.78 12.38 1.09
N ILE A 209 -1.01 13.15 1.84
CA ILE A 209 0.10 13.95 1.31
C ILE A 209 1.45 13.57 1.93
N LEU A 210 1.47 12.97 3.12
CA LEU A 210 2.66 12.37 3.73
C LEU A 210 2.25 11.13 4.53
N CYS A 211 3.12 10.12 4.56
CA CYS A 211 2.95 8.90 5.33
C CYS A 211 4.25 8.58 6.07
N LEU A 212 4.13 8.02 7.27
CA LEU A 212 5.22 7.38 7.99
C LEU A 212 4.83 5.92 8.29
N ASN A 213 5.66 4.99 7.85
CA ASN A 213 5.55 3.57 8.17
C ASN A 213 6.02 3.30 9.61
N MET A 214 5.11 2.89 10.49
CA MET A 214 5.41 2.51 11.88
C MET A 214 5.40 0.99 12.09
N TRP A 215 5.54 0.20 11.03
CA TRP A 215 5.74 -1.25 11.17
C TRP A 215 7.14 -1.57 11.69
N THR A 216 7.22 -2.57 12.57
CA THR A 216 8.48 -3.03 13.17
C THR A 216 9.53 -3.43 12.13
N ASP A 217 9.11 -4.01 11.00
CA ASP A 217 10.03 -4.38 9.93
C ASP A 217 10.69 -3.17 9.27
N SER A 218 10.11 -1.97 9.37
CA SER A 218 10.67 -0.72 8.87
C SER A 218 11.86 -0.25 9.69
N TYR A 219 11.77 -0.25 11.03
CA TYR A 219 12.76 0.43 11.87
C TYR A 219 13.66 -0.49 12.70
N LEU A 220 13.25 -1.73 12.98
CA LEU A 220 13.92 -2.56 13.99
C LEU A 220 15.39 -2.87 13.65
N ALA A 221 15.69 -3.10 12.37
CA ALA A 221 17.04 -3.47 11.93
C ALA A 221 18.06 -2.35 12.15
N ASP A 222 17.70 -1.09 11.86
CA ASP A 222 18.62 0.04 11.94
C ASP A 222 18.54 0.79 13.30
N PHE A 223 17.40 0.75 13.99
CA PHE A 223 17.15 1.54 15.23
C PHE A 223 16.84 0.69 16.47
N GLY A 224 16.70 -0.63 16.33
CA GLY A 224 16.22 -1.48 17.43
C GLY A 224 14.84 -1.02 17.92
N TYR A 225 14.68 -0.90 19.24
CA TYR A 225 13.44 -0.42 19.85
C TYR A 225 13.35 1.12 19.95
N ASN A 226 14.35 1.85 19.45
CA ASN A 226 14.37 3.31 19.53
C ASN A 226 13.52 3.94 18.41
N ARG A 227 12.19 3.88 18.57
CA ARG A 227 11.22 4.46 17.63
C ARG A 227 11.36 5.99 17.51
N ASP A 228 11.86 6.65 18.55
CA ASP A 228 12.05 8.11 18.55
C ASP A 228 13.16 8.51 17.57
N ALA A 229 14.31 7.83 17.61
CA ALA A 229 15.39 8.06 16.66
C ALA A 229 14.97 7.75 15.21
N TYR A 230 14.14 6.74 15.00
CA TYR A 230 13.56 6.42 13.69
C TYR A 230 12.69 7.58 13.15
N ILE A 231 11.78 8.12 13.98
CA ILE A 231 10.92 9.25 13.57
C ILE A 231 11.76 10.50 13.31
N GLU A 232 12.79 10.76 14.13
CA GLU A 232 13.72 11.87 13.91
C GLU A 232 14.51 11.72 12.60
N ALA A 233 14.94 10.50 12.26
CA ALA A 233 15.61 10.21 11.00
C ALA A 233 14.67 10.38 9.80
N PHE A 234 13.40 9.99 9.95
CA PHE A 234 12.38 10.16 8.91
C PHE A 234 12.22 11.63 8.51
N TRP A 235 12.13 12.54 9.47
CA TRP A 235 12.00 13.98 9.19
C TRP A 235 13.15 14.56 8.35
N LYS A 236 14.32 13.92 8.36
CA LYS A 236 15.51 14.36 7.61
C LYS A 236 15.50 13.92 6.15
N VAL A 237 14.58 13.06 5.73
CA VAL A 237 14.53 12.50 4.36
C VAL A 237 13.16 12.66 3.70
N VAL A 238 12.24 13.44 4.28
CA VAL A 238 10.94 13.72 3.67
C VAL A 238 11.13 14.56 2.39
N ASN A 239 10.49 14.13 1.30
CA ASN A 239 10.52 14.82 0.03
C ASN A 239 9.49 15.97 -0.01
N TRP A 240 9.80 17.08 0.65
CA TRP A 240 8.91 18.23 0.72
C TRP A 240 8.65 18.90 -0.64
N ASP A 241 9.56 18.77 -1.60
CA ASP A 241 9.37 19.28 -2.97
C ASP A 241 8.23 18.54 -3.66
N LEU A 242 8.25 17.20 -3.61
CA LEU A 242 7.17 16.37 -4.16
C LEU A 242 5.83 16.66 -3.49
N ILE A 243 5.82 16.76 -2.17
CA ILE A 243 4.60 17.04 -1.39
C ILE A 243 4.04 18.41 -1.77
N SER A 244 4.91 19.41 -1.90
CA SER A 244 4.53 20.76 -2.33
C SER A 244 3.93 20.77 -3.75
N GLN A 245 4.48 19.96 -4.66
CA GLN A 245 3.99 19.85 -6.04
C GLN A 245 2.60 19.20 -6.12
N LYS A 246 2.36 18.11 -5.37
CA LYS A 246 1.04 17.43 -5.33
C LYS A 246 -0.08 18.40 -4.95
N ILE A 247 0.17 19.25 -3.95
CA ILE A 247 -0.79 20.26 -3.49
C ILE A 247 -1.07 21.32 -4.55
N HIS A 248 -0.04 21.81 -5.24
CA HIS A 248 -0.21 22.85 -6.24
C HIS A 248 -1.02 22.39 -7.46
N ARG A 249 -0.79 21.15 -7.91
CA ARG A 249 -1.43 20.61 -9.11
C ARG A 249 -2.86 20.12 -8.89
N LYS A 250 -3.35 20.13 -7.64
CA LYS A 250 -4.59 19.43 -7.25
C LYS A 250 -4.60 17.98 -7.75
N GLU A 251 -3.43 17.33 -7.80
CA GLU A 251 -3.28 15.89 -8.11
C GLU A 251 -3.68 15.02 -6.90
N ILE A 252 -4.51 15.59 -6.05
CA ILE A 252 -4.96 15.10 -4.77
C ILE A 252 -6.41 14.62 -4.96
#